data_AF-A0A7C7RSS6-F1
#
_entry.id   AF-A0A7C7RSS6-F1
#
_cell.length_a   1.000
_cell.length_b   1.000
_cell.length_c   1.000
_cell.angle_alpha   90.00
_cell.angle_beta   90.00
_cell.angle_gamma   90.00
#
_symmetry.space_group_name_H-M   'P 1'
#
loop_
_entity.id
_entity.type
_entity.pdbx_description
1 polymer ?
#
loop_
_entity_poly.entity_id
_entity_poly.type
_entity_poly.pdbx_seq_one_letter_code
_entity_poly.pdbx_strand_id
1 'polypeptide(L)'
;MTNTILVSHTVGITVTVGNTATLEATLWNGNTTDWGGAGTINHSNDYIGDPAFVNPDAGDYHIASGSVAIDTGVDTWVSTDIDHEPRFYGDPDLGADEYWPPGALKRIYLPVVLRQYQ
;
A
#
# COMPACT_ATOMS: atom_id res chain seq x y z
N MET A 1 11.55 -1.80 1.26
CA MET A 1 10.18 -1.29 1.28
C MET A 1 9.38 -2.16 0.33
N THR A 2 8.18 -2.53 0.72
CA THR A 2 7.31 -3.40 -0.09
C THR A 2 5.92 -2.80 -0.10
N ASN A 3 5.22 -2.83 -1.24
CA ASN A 3 3.88 -2.30 -1.43
C ASN A 3 3.75 -0.85 -0.95
N THR A 4 4.50 0.05 -1.57
CA THR A 4 4.66 1.44 -1.13
C THR A 4 4.03 2.41 -2.12
N ILE A 5 3.37 3.46 -1.62
CA ILE A 5 2.98 4.63 -2.41
C ILE A 5 3.86 5.81 -1.96
N LEU A 6 4.58 6.45 -2.89
CA LEU A 6 5.46 7.57 -2.59
C LEU A 6 5.22 8.73 -3.55
N VAL A 7 4.61 9.80 -3.02
CA VAL A 7 4.09 10.89 -3.85
C VAL A 7 4.39 12.29 -3.32
N SER A 8 4.40 13.28 -4.20
CA SER A 8 4.47 14.72 -3.88
C SER A 8 5.75 15.20 -3.17
N HIS A 9 6.89 14.57 -3.42
CA HIS A 9 8.19 14.96 -2.86
C HIS A 9 9.09 15.67 -3.88
N THR A 10 9.99 16.55 -3.42
CA THR A 10 11.07 17.05 -4.31
C THR A 10 12.01 15.91 -4.70
N VAL A 11 12.41 15.08 -3.74
CA VAL A 11 13.09 13.81 -4.00
C VAL A 11 12.38 12.76 -3.15
N GLY A 12 11.88 11.69 -3.77
CA GLY A 12 11.11 10.68 -3.05
C GLY A 12 11.97 9.90 -2.05
N ILE A 13 13.03 9.27 -2.53
CA ILE A 13 14.03 8.59 -1.69
C ILE A 13 15.43 9.13 -1.96
N THR A 14 16.19 9.43 -0.91
CA THR A 14 17.63 9.72 -1.01
C THR A 14 18.44 8.69 -0.25
N VAL A 15 19.39 8.03 -0.92
CA VAL A 15 20.32 7.09 -0.29
C VAL A 15 21.74 7.65 -0.33
N THR A 16 22.39 7.72 0.83
CA THR A 16 23.77 8.23 0.96
C THR A 16 24.79 7.14 0.64
N VAL A 17 26.01 7.55 0.30
CA VAL A 17 27.12 6.65 -0.08
C VAL A 17 27.33 5.52 0.93
N GLY A 18 27.54 4.30 0.43
CA GLY A 18 27.75 3.12 1.25
C GLY A 18 26.48 2.49 1.83
N ASN A 19 25.30 3.06 1.57
CA ASN A 19 24.01 2.49 1.98
C ASN A 19 23.23 1.94 0.78
N THR A 20 22.32 1.02 1.08
CA THR A 20 21.41 0.41 0.09
C THR A 20 19.97 0.51 0.57
N ALA A 21 19.07 0.98 -0.29
CA ALA A 21 17.64 0.77 -0.14
C ALA A 21 17.17 -0.30 -1.14
N THR A 22 16.33 -1.23 -0.69
CA THR A 22 15.67 -2.21 -1.56
C THR A 22 14.18 -1.93 -1.56
N LEU A 23 13.59 -1.75 -2.73
CA LEU A 23 12.19 -1.49 -2.98
C LEU A 23 11.60 -2.63 -3.82
N GLU A 24 10.36 -2.98 -3.53
CA GLU A 24 9.59 -3.97 -4.27
C GLU A 24 8.15 -3.48 -4.33
N ALA A 25 7.58 -3.30 -5.52
CA ALA A 25 6.21 -2.81 -5.68
C ALA A 25 6.05 -1.38 -5.13
N THR A 26 6.40 -0.36 -5.93
CA THR A 26 6.31 1.05 -5.52
C THR A 26 5.53 1.89 -6.55
N LEU A 27 4.49 2.58 -6.10
CA LEU A 27 3.77 3.58 -6.89
C LEU A 27 4.38 4.96 -6.68
N TRP A 28 4.79 5.57 -7.79
CA TRP A 28 5.36 6.91 -7.85
C TRP A 28 4.38 7.89 -8.48
N ASN A 29 4.19 9.06 -7.85
CA ASN A 29 3.37 10.13 -8.43
C ASN A 29 3.79 11.52 -7.96
N GLY A 30 3.88 12.47 -8.87
CA GLY A 30 4.08 13.89 -8.50
C GLY A 30 5.38 14.21 -7.77
N ASN A 31 6.38 13.31 -7.75
CA ASN A 31 7.71 13.65 -7.28
C ASN A 31 8.47 14.44 -8.35
N THR A 32 9.37 15.35 -7.96
CA THR A 32 10.29 15.96 -8.95
C THR A 32 11.37 14.97 -9.38
N THR A 33 11.80 14.11 -8.47
CA THR A 33 12.70 12.99 -8.72
C THR A 33 12.27 11.85 -7.81
N ASP A 34 11.94 10.68 -8.37
CA ASP A 34 11.43 9.57 -7.55
C ASP A 34 12.47 9.06 -6.55
N TRP A 35 13.74 8.98 -6.97
CA TRP A 35 14.83 8.67 -6.06
C TRP A 35 16.18 9.18 -6.54
N GLY A 36 17.14 9.28 -5.61
CA GLY A 36 18.50 9.73 -5.90
C GLY A 36 19.48 9.53 -4.75
N GLY A 37 20.61 10.25 -4.84
CA GLY A 37 21.73 10.13 -3.91
C GLY A 37 22.90 9.30 -4.48
N ALA A 38 23.95 9.15 -3.68
CA ALA A 38 25.18 8.46 -4.07
C ALA A 38 25.27 7.00 -3.57
N GLY A 39 24.24 6.52 -2.87
CA GLY A 39 24.10 5.12 -2.47
C GLY A 39 23.43 4.27 -3.54
N THR A 40 23.13 3.03 -3.19
CA THR A 40 22.50 2.06 -4.10
C THR A 40 21.00 1.99 -3.84
N ILE A 41 20.21 1.95 -4.90
CA ILE A 41 18.76 1.69 -4.83
C ILE A 41 18.48 0.50 -5.73
N ASN A 42 18.09 -0.61 -5.11
CA ASN A 42 17.57 -1.76 -5.82
C ASN A 42 16.05 -1.64 -5.82
N HIS A 43 15.43 -1.71 -6.99
CA HIS A 43 13.99 -1.56 -7.12
C HIS A 43 13.45 -2.47 -8.22
N SER A 44 12.23 -2.97 -8.01
CA SER A 44 11.48 -3.79 -8.96
C SER A 44 9.99 -3.54 -8.78
N ASN A 45 9.22 -3.79 -9.84
CA ASN A 45 7.77 -3.59 -9.90
C ASN A 45 7.35 -2.15 -9.56
N ASP A 46 7.93 -1.18 -10.28
CA ASP A 46 7.50 0.21 -10.15
C ASP A 46 6.25 0.50 -10.98
N TYR A 47 5.39 1.32 -10.42
CA TYR A 47 4.18 1.83 -11.03
C TYR A 47 4.22 3.36 -11.03
N ILE A 48 3.58 3.97 -12.03
CA ILE A 48 3.48 5.42 -12.14
C ILE A 48 2.01 5.76 -12.39
N GLY A 49 1.46 6.66 -11.59
CA GLY A 49 0.09 7.14 -11.79
C GLY A 49 -0.57 7.66 -10.51
N ASP A 50 -1.79 8.13 -10.66
CA ASP A 50 -2.53 8.74 -9.55
C ASP A 50 -2.93 7.68 -8.51
N PRO A 51 -2.53 7.80 -7.22
CA PRO A 51 -3.03 6.95 -6.15
C PRO A 51 -4.51 7.20 -5.84
N ALA A 52 -5.11 8.28 -6.37
CA ALA A 52 -6.52 8.63 -6.20
C ALA A 52 -6.96 8.64 -4.72
N PHE A 53 -6.17 9.27 -3.85
CA PHE A 53 -6.51 9.40 -2.43
C PHE A 53 -7.84 10.16 -2.24
N VAL A 54 -8.65 9.72 -1.28
CA VAL A 54 -9.99 10.28 -1.03
C VAL A 54 -9.93 11.73 -0.54
N ASN A 55 -9.14 12.02 0.50
CA ASN A 55 -8.98 13.38 1.04
C ASN A 55 -7.65 13.54 1.80
N PRO A 56 -6.51 13.60 1.07
CA PRO A 56 -5.19 13.63 1.70
C PRO A 56 -4.94 14.90 2.53
N ASP A 57 -5.57 16.03 2.18
CA ASP A 57 -5.48 17.28 2.95
C ASP A 57 -6.09 17.15 4.35
N ALA A 58 -7.05 16.22 4.53
CA ALA A 58 -7.62 15.87 5.83
C ALA A 58 -6.96 14.63 6.47
N GLY A 59 -5.93 14.06 5.84
CA GLY A 59 -5.25 12.84 6.29
C GLY A 59 -5.96 11.54 5.90
N ASP A 60 -6.96 11.59 5.02
CA ASP A 60 -7.63 10.42 4.48
C ASP A 60 -6.90 9.92 3.23
N TYR A 61 -6.02 8.94 3.46
CA TYR A 61 -5.18 8.30 2.44
C TYR A 61 -5.75 6.98 1.93
N HIS A 62 -7.04 6.68 2.17
CA HIS A 62 -7.70 5.59 1.45
C HIS A 62 -7.64 5.88 -0.04
N ILE A 63 -7.44 4.84 -0.84
CA ILE A 63 -7.44 4.96 -2.30
C ILE A 63 -8.87 4.79 -2.85
N ALA A 64 -9.19 5.51 -3.92
CA ALA A 64 -10.49 5.42 -4.58
C ALA A 64 -10.46 4.48 -5.81
N SER A 65 -11.64 4.12 -6.32
CA SER A 65 -11.86 3.16 -7.43
C SER A 65 -11.06 3.36 -8.72
N GLY A 66 -10.46 4.53 -8.92
CA GLY A 66 -9.64 4.86 -10.10
C GLY A 66 -8.13 4.80 -9.84
N SER A 67 -7.71 4.36 -8.66
CA SER A 67 -6.31 4.33 -8.26
C SER A 67 -5.51 3.31 -9.07
N VAL A 68 -4.29 3.70 -9.46
CA VAL A 68 -3.31 2.77 -10.04
C VAL A 68 -2.78 1.78 -8.99
N ALA A 69 -2.97 2.05 -7.69
CA ALA A 69 -2.53 1.18 -6.61
C ALA A 69 -3.34 -0.12 -6.50
N ILE A 70 -4.54 -0.18 -7.08
CA ILE A 70 -5.45 -1.32 -6.95
C ILE A 70 -4.88 -2.56 -7.64
N ASP A 71 -4.82 -3.69 -6.93
CA ASP A 71 -4.38 -5.01 -7.40
C ASP A 71 -2.96 -5.00 -8.03
N THR A 72 -2.05 -4.15 -7.55
CA THR A 72 -0.68 -3.99 -8.10
C THR A 72 0.43 -4.27 -7.08
N GLY A 73 0.09 -4.58 -5.84
CA GLY A 73 1.04 -5.01 -4.83
C GLY A 73 1.53 -6.43 -5.06
N VAL A 74 2.58 -6.79 -4.35
CA VAL A 74 3.05 -8.17 -4.24
C VAL A 74 2.51 -8.81 -2.98
N ASP A 75 2.17 -10.10 -3.06
CA ASP A 75 1.74 -10.86 -1.90
C ASP A 75 2.79 -10.84 -0.78
N THR A 76 2.32 -10.63 0.45
CA THR A 76 3.16 -10.60 1.65
C THR A 76 2.45 -11.33 2.79
N TRP A 77 3.16 -11.57 3.89
CA TRP A 77 2.57 -12.17 5.09
C TRP A 77 1.68 -11.21 5.90
N VAL A 78 1.37 -10.02 5.36
CA VAL A 78 0.50 -9.02 6.00
C VAL A 78 -0.94 -9.27 5.58
N SER A 79 -1.75 -9.78 6.51
CA SER A 79 -3.13 -10.21 6.24
C SER A 79 -4.20 -9.17 6.53
N THR A 80 -3.86 -8.05 7.17
CA THR A 80 -4.80 -6.96 7.47
C THR A 80 -4.20 -5.60 7.15
N ASP A 81 -5.02 -4.69 6.68
CA ASP A 81 -4.66 -3.31 6.43
C ASP A 81 -4.73 -2.44 7.71
N ILE A 82 -4.55 -1.12 7.53
CA ILE A 82 -4.54 -0.12 8.61
C ILE A 82 -5.88 0.00 9.34
N ASP A 83 -7.00 -0.37 8.70
CA ASP A 83 -8.35 -0.34 9.27
C ASP A 83 -8.79 -1.71 9.84
N HIS A 84 -7.84 -2.66 9.91
CA HIS A 84 -8.05 -4.04 10.31
C HIS A 84 -9.05 -4.78 9.41
N GLU A 85 -9.08 -4.44 8.13
CA GLU A 85 -9.81 -5.16 7.11
C GLU A 85 -8.86 -6.15 6.42
N PRO A 86 -9.36 -7.27 5.86
CA PRO A 86 -8.49 -8.23 5.20
C PRO A 86 -7.77 -7.62 4.00
N ARG A 87 -6.51 -7.98 3.79
CA ARG A 87 -5.85 -7.76 2.49
C ARG A 87 -6.14 -8.93 1.56
N PHE A 88 -6.48 -8.67 0.30
CA PHE A 88 -6.78 -9.74 -0.64
C PHE A 88 -5.51 -10.52 -0.96
N TYR A 89 -5.58 -11.85 -0.87
CA TYR A 89 -4.42 -12.72 -1.11
C TYR A 89 -4.12 -12.80 -2.61
N GLY A 90 -2.85 -12.57 -2.97
CA GLY A 90 -2.36 -12.63 -4.35
C GLY A 90 -2.02 -11.25 -4.92
N ASP A 91 -3.03 -10.39 -5.01
CA ASP A 91 -2.92 -9.06 -5.63
C ASP A 91 -3.34 -7.97 -4.62
N PRO A 92 -2.63 -7.77 -3.49
CA PRO A 92 -2.99 -6.71 -2.56
C PRO A 92 -2.77 -5.33 -3.17
N ASP A 93 -3.39 -4.31 -2.63
CA ASP A 93 -3.17 -2.95 -3.11
C ASP A 93 -1.80 -2.41 -2.66
N LEU A 94 -1.24 -1.47 -3.44
CA LEU A 94 -0.10 -0.71 -2.96
C LEU A 94 -0.52 0.21 -1.81
N GLY A 95 0.35 0.37 -0.82
CA GLY A 95 0.08 1.22 0.34
C GLY A 95 -0.43 0.46 1.56
N ALA A 96 -1.04 1.22 2.48
CA ALA A 96 -1.41 0.76 3.81
C ALA A 96 -2.86 0.27 3.92
N ASP A 97 -3.69 0.59 2.93
CA ASP A 97 -5.13 0.34 2.90
C ASP A 97 -5.50 -0.47 1.65
N GLU A 98 -6.52 -1.30 1.78
CA GLU A 98 -7.10 -2.06 0.67
C GLU A 98 -8.38 -1.38 0.17
N TYR A 99 -8.52 -1.20 -1.13
CA TYR A 99 -9.73 -0.69 -1.73
C TYR A 99 -10.85 -1.72 -1.64
N TRP A 100 -11.85 -1.42 -0.82
CA TRP A 100 -13.09 -2.18 -0.74
C TRP A 100 -14.22 -1.47 -1.49
N PRO A 101 -14.70 -2.02 -2.63
CA PRO A 101 -15.82 -1.44 -3.37
C PRO A 101 -17.08 -1.28 -2.50
N PRO A 102 -17.93 -0.26 -2.75
CA PRO A 102 -19.19 -0.10 -2.06
C PRO A 102 -20.04 -1.38 -2.08
N GLY A 103 -20.41 -1.88 -0.90
CA GLY A 103 -21.18 -3.10 -0.73
C GLY A 103 -20.37 -4.39 -0.57
N ALA A 104 -19.03 -4.32 -0.65
CA ALA A 104 -18.18 -5.47 -0.36
C ALA A 104 -18.20 -5.84 1.14
N LEU A 105 -18.18 -7.14 1.44
CA LEU A 105 -18.20 -7.66 2.81
C LEU A 105 -16.79 -7.68 3.41
N LYS A 106 -16.50 -6.68 4.24
CA LYS A 106 -15.20 -6.52 4.91
C LYS A 106 -14.98 -7.51 6.07
N ARG A 107 -16.05 -7.89 6.78
CA ARG A 107 -15.98 -8.77 7.96
C ARG A 107 -17.21 -9.67 8.07
N ILE A 108 -16.99 -10.90 8.52
CA ILE A 108 -18.05 -11.85 8.89
C ILE A 108 -17.87 -12.20 10.37
N TYR A 109 -18.87 -11.88 11.18
CA TYR A 109 -18.88 -12.24 12.60
C TYR A 109 -19.75 -13.49 12.80
N LEU A 110 -19.13 -14.60 13.15
CA LEU A 110 -19.83 -15.83 13.52
C LEU A 110 -20.21 -15.78 15.00
N PRO A 111 -21.44 -16.19 15.39
CA PRO A 111 -21.80 -16.28 16.80
C PRO A 111 -20.95 -17.35 17.50
N VAL A 112 -20.38 -17.00 18.65
CA VAL A 112 -19.74 -17.98 19.54
C VAL A 112 -20.83 -18.79 20.24
N VAL A 113 -20.94 -20.08 19.91
CA VAL A 113 -21.82 -21.01 20.65
C VAL A 113 -21.01 -21.72 21.72
N LEU A 114 -21.13 -21.28 22.98
CA LEU A 114 -20.55 -21.98 24.12
C LEU A 114 -21.46 -23.16 24.49
N ARG A 115 -21.06 -24.41 24.21
CA ARG A 115 -21.71 -25.58 24.82
C ARG A 115 -21.22 -25.71 26.26
N GLN A 116 -22.09 -25.44 27.23
CA GLN A 116 -21.84 -25.85 28.61
C GLN A 116 -22.10 -27.35 28.71
N TYR A 117 -21.04 -28.12 28.93
CA TYR A 117 -21.17 -29.48 29.41
C TYR A 117 -21.48 -29.41 30.91
N GLN A 118 -22.64 -29.94 31.32
CA GLN A 118 -22.93 -30.24 32.72
C GLN A 118 -22.31 -31.58 33.11
#